data_AF-A0A814A6N7-F1
#
_entry.id   AF-A0A814A6N7-F1
#
_cell.length_a   1.000
_cell.length_b   1.000
_cell.length_c   1.000
_cell.angle_alpha   90.00
_cell.angle_beta   90.00
_cell.angle_gamma   90.00
#
_symmetry.space_group_name_H-M   'P 1'
#
loop_
_entity.id
_entity.type
_entity.pdbx_description
1 polymer ?
#
loop_
_entity_poly.entity_id
_entity_poly.type
_entity_poly.pdbx_seq_one_letter_code
_entity_poly.pdbx_strand_id
1 'polypeptide(L)'
;MGHDWHINTSIPISITLKKYHLDHHRFQGHIIYDTDISTHLEIFLFSSRFGKLIFLIIIPFLYSCRSIFILSNTIHYVELINLIIVFIFNSLIFYFFFDIKTLLYFILSTIFGFSLHSIYGHFIAEYYVFKQGYETYSYYGPLNAITYNVDHDFSYISGRNLPKVRKIASEYYNNLPCYTSWIKILYDFVMNDNVDPWARITRSTKIGHVRVSNQQEYDQQLQNTVNQSNKQE
;
A
#
# COMPACT_ATOMS: atom_id res chain seq x y z
N MET A 1 -13.06 -13.02 -0.25
CA MET A 1 -11.82 -12.77 0.52
C MET A 1 -11.99 -13.30 1.92
N GLY A 2 -11.18 -14.30 2.28
CA GLY A 2 -11.24 -15.03 3.55
C GLY A 2 -11.01 -14.14 4.77
N HIS A 3 -11.45 -14.60 5.93
CA HIS A 3 -11.09 -13.99 7.21
C HIS A 3 -9.71 -14.51 7.58
N ASP A 4 -8.67 -13.89 7.03
CA ASP A 4 -7.29 -14.25 7.35
C ASP A 4 -6.93 -13.62 8.70
N TRP A 5 -7.12 -14.38 9.78
CA TRP A 5 -6.75 -13.97 11.12
C TRP A 5 -5.23 -14.06 11.26
N HIS A 6 -4.53 -12.96 10.95
CA HIS A 6 -3.10 -12.80 11.17
C HIS A 6 -2.78 -12.79 12.68
N ILE A 7 -2.90 -13.94 13.33
CA ILE A 7 -2.65 -14.09 14.77
C ILE A 7 -1.15 -14.15 15.09
N ASN A 8 -0.35 -14.55 14.11
CA ASN A 8 1.10 -14.64 14.20
C ASN A 8 1.81 -13.29 13.98
N THR A 9 1.08 -12.24 13.63
CA THR A 9 1.64 -10.87 13.60
C THR A 9 1.57 -10.29 15.00
N SER A 10 2.63 -9.62 15.46
CA SER A 10 2.64 -8.95 16.78
C SER A 10 1.62 -7.81 16.89
N ILE A 11 0.95 -7.47 15.80
CA ILE A 11 0.05 -6.34 15.65
C ILE A 11 -1.33 -6.87 15.22
N PRO A 12 -2.44 -6.43 15.81
CA PRO A 12 -3.80 -6.89 15.50
C PRO A 12 -4.35 -6.26 14.21
N ILE A 13 -3.71 -6.56 13.08
CA ILE A 13 -3.94 -5.83 11.82
C ILE A 13 -5.04 -6.41 10.94
N SER A 14 -5.37 -7.70 11.06
CA SER A 14 -6.24 -8.42 10.09
C SER A 14 -7.60 -7.76 9.79
N ILE A 15 -8.39 -7.45 10.82
CA ILE A 15 -9.74 -6.90 10.64
C ILE A 15 -9.68 -5.46 10.15
N THR A 16 -8.80 -4.66 10.74
CA THR A 16 -8.61 -3.25 10.41
C THR A 16 -8.05 -3.09 8.99
N LEU A 17 -7.06 -3.90 8.60
CA LEU A 17 -6.51 -3.93 7.24
C LEU A 17 -7.58 -4.25 6.21
N LYS A 18 -8.42 -5.28 6.44
CA LYS A 18 -9.51 -5.60 5.52
C LYS A 18 -10.45 -4.41 5.32
N LYS A 19 -10.79 -3.71 6.39
CA LYS A 19 -11.66 -2.54 6.37
C LYS A 19 -11.05 -1.40 5.53
N TYR A 20 -9.82 -0.99 5.83
CA TYR A 20 -9.17 0.09 5.09
C TYR A 20 -8.77 -0.29 3.67
N HIS A 21 -8.46 -1.56 3.41
CA HIS A 21 -8.20 -2.05 2.06
C HIS A 21 -9.46 -2.00 1.19
N LEU A 22 -10.64 -2.28 1.75
CA LEU A 22 -11.90 -2.11 1.03
C LEU A 22 -12.20 -0.63 0.75
N ASP A 23 -11.90 0.25 1.71
CA ASP A 23 -12.04 1.70 1.51
C ASP A 23 -11.07 2.20 0.43
N HIS A 24 -9.83 1.72 0.41
CA HIS A 24 -8.86 1.98 -0.65
C HIS A 24 -9.42 1.60 -2.03
N HIS A 25 -9.91 0.37 -2.22
CA HIS A 25 -10.50 -0.04 -3.51
C HIS A 25 -11.75 0.77 -3.87
N ARG A 26 -12.55 1.18 -2.88
CA ARG A 26 -13.75 2.00 -3.10
C ARG A 26 -13.40 3.42 -3.52
N PHE A 27 -12.35 4.00 -2.94
CA PHE A 27 -11.97 5.40 -3.10
C PHE A 27 -10.58 5.55 -3.72
N GLN A 28 -10.16 4.62 -4.56
CA GLN A 28 -8.78 4.55 -5.07
C GLN A 28 -8.34 5.87 -5.73
N GLY A 29 -7.24 6.43 -5.24
CA GLY A 29 -6.71 7.72 -5.67
C GLY A 29 -7.35 8.94 -5.00
N HIS A 30 -8.32 8.78 -4.10
CA HIS A 30 -8.94 9.91 -3.40
C HIS A 30 -8.06 10.44 -2.26
N ILE A 31 -7.66 11.71 -2.33
CA ILE A 31 -6.66 12.29 -1.41
C ILE A 31 -7.00 12.11 0.09
N ILE A 32 -8.27 12.25 0.48
CA ILE A 32 -8.72 12.06 1.88
C ILE A 32 -9.07 10.60 2.23
N TYR A 33 -9.88 9.92 1.40
CA TYR A 33 -10.46 8.61 1.75
C TYR A 33 -9.55 7.43 1.41
N ASP A 34 -8.58 7.63 0.54
CA ASP A 34 -7.58 6.63 0.23
C ASP A 34 -6.41 6.74 1.21
N THR A 35 -6.41 5.88 2.24
CA THR A 35 -5.31 5.81 3.22
C THR A 35 -3.98 5.37 2.60
N ASP A 36 -3.97 4.91 1.35
CA ASP A 36 -2.75 4.51 0.67
C ASP A 36 -1.95 5.70 0.12
N ILE A 37 -2.56 6.88 0.05
CA ILE A 37 -1.92 8.12 -0.41
C ILE A 37 -1.07 8.72 0.72
N SER A 38 0.17 9.05 0.38
CA SER A 38 1.10 9.71 1.30
C SER A 38 0.63 11.12 1.65
N THR A 39 0.81 11.51 2.90
CA THR A 39 0.56 12.88 3.35
C THR A 39 1.65 13.84 2.87
N HIS A 40 1.35 15.15 2.87
CA HIS A 40 2.35 16.18 2.56
C HIS A 40 3.59 16.13 3.45
N LEU A 41 3.43 15.80 4.74
CA LEU A 41 4.55 15.65 5.67
C LEU A 41 5.46 14.49 5.28
N GLU A 42 4.88 13.34 4.90
CA GLU A 42 5.68 12.17 4.50
C GLU A 42 6.40 12.43 3.18
N ILE A 43 5.76 13.09 2.21
CA ILE A 43 6.43 13.47 0.96
C ILE A 43 7.63 14.36 1.30
N PHE A 44 7.42 15.42 2.08
CA PHE A 44 8.49 16.32 2.48
C PHE A 44 9.64 15.60 3.21
N LEU A 45 9.34 14.68 4.12
CA LEU A 45 10.35 13.93 4.88
C LEU A 45 11.08 12.89 4.02
N PHE A 46 10.43 12.32 3.01
CA PHE A 46 10.90 11.13 2.31
C PHE A 46 11.18 11.32 0.82
N SER A 47 11.18 12.54 0.27
CA SER A 47 11.52 12.76 -1.16
C SER A 47 12.99 12.54 -1.51
N SER A 48 13.93 12.59 -0.55
CA SER A 48 15.36 12.32 -0.83
C SER A 48 15.62 10.83 -1.07
N ARG A 49 16.71 10.45 -1.78
CA ARG A 49 17.04 9.03 -2.02
C ARG A 49 17.13 8.21 -0.71
N PHE A 50 17.81 8.74 0.29
CA PHE A 50 17.87 8.11 1.61
C PHE A 50 16.50 8.09 2.29
N GLY A 51 15.74 9.19 2.20
CA GLY A 51 14.36 9.26 2.67
C GLY A 51 13.46 8.20 2.06
N LYS A 52 13.54 7.98 0.74
CA LYS A 52 12.80 6.94 0.03
C LYS A 52 13.16 5.54 0.49
N LEU A 53 14.43 5.27 0.76
CA LEU A 53 14.86 4.00 1.34
C LEU A 53 14.24 3.77 2.72
N ILE A 54 14.27 4.78 3.59
CA ILE A 54 13.63 4.71 4.91
C ILE A 54 12.13 4.54 4.76
N PHE A 55 11.50 5.27 3.84
CA PHE A 55 10.07 5.18 3.54
C PHE A 55 9.65 3.77 3.15
N LEU A 56 10.41 3.08 2.29
CA LEU A 56 10.13 1.68 1.97
C LEU A 56 10.20 0.76 3.21
N ILE A 57 11.08 1.08 4.16
CA ILE A 57 11.19 0.31 5.42
C ILE A 57 9.95 0.52 6.29
N ILE A 58 9.51 1.77 6.45
CA ILE A 58 8.48 2.15 7.43
C ILE A 58 7.08 2.28 6.84
N ILE A 59 6.87 2.11 5.53
CA ILE A 59 5.54 2.29 4.92
C ILE A 59 4.42 1.52 5.64
N PRO A 60 4.61 0.27 6.12
CA PRO A 60 3.52 -0.47 6.75
C PRO A 60 3.09 0.19 8.06
N PHE A 61 4.05 0.80 8.77
CA PHE A 61 3.80 1.59 9.95
C PHE A 61 3.08 2.90 9.60
N LEU A 62 3.53 3.61 8.56
CA LEU A 62 2.87 4.84 8.10
C LEU A 62 1.42 4.57 7.69
N TYR A 63 1.13 3.50 6.95
CA TYR A 63 -0.25 3.10 6.62
C TYR A 63 -1.10 2.89 7.86
N SER A 64 -0.59 2.15 8.84
CA SER A 64 -1.28 1.92 10.11
C SER A 64 -1.58 3.23 10.83
N CYS A 65 -0.63 4.17 10.84
CA CYS A 65 -0.81 5.50 11.42
C CYS A 65 -1.88 6.33 10.66
N ARG A 66 -1.89 6.33 9.32
CA ARG A 66 -2.88 7.08 8.53
C ARG A 66 -4.31 6.61 8.81
N SER A 67 -4.51 5.30 8.90
CA SER A 67 -5.79 4.70 9.28
C SER A 67 -6.26 5.09 10.68
N ILE A 68 -5.36 5.48 11.60
CA ILE A 68 -5.73 5.89 12.95
C ILE A 68 -5.95 7.41 13.04
N PHE A 69 -5.04 8.19 12.45
CA PHE A 69 -4.97 9.64 12.65
C PHE A 69 -5.67 10.46 11.57
N ILE A 70 -5.79 9.94 10.35
CA ILE A 70 -6.34 10.69 9.21
C ILE A 70 -7.77 10.26 8.94
N LEU A 71 -7.97 8.95 8.71
CA LEU A 71 -9.27 8.38 8.42
C LEU A 71 -9.69 7.45 9.55
N SER A 72 -9.93 8.01 10.73
CA SER A 72 -10.36 7.24 11.90
C SER A 72 -11.80 6.76 11.72
N ASN A 73 -11.95 5.57 11.15
CA ASN A 73 -13.24 4.90 11.11
C ASN A 73 -13.64 4.42 12.52
N THR A 74 -14.95 4.24 12.74
CA THR A 74 -15.48 3.71 14.01
C THR A 74 -14.91 2.33 14.33
N ILE A 75 -14.36 2.15 15.53
CA ILE A 75 -13.82 0.85 15.95
C ILE A 75 -14.99 -0.12 16.17
N HIS A 76 -14.99 -1.26 15.48
CA HIS A 76 -16.01 -2.29 15.68
C HIS A 76 -15.61 -3.31 16.75
N TYR A 77 -16.58 -3.94 17.39
CA TYR A 77 -16.35 -4.98 18.41
C TYR A 77 -15.45 -6.13 17.91
N VAL A 78 -15.50 -6.46 16.62
CA VAL A 78 -14.64 -7.50 16.01
C VAL A 78 -13.16 -7.09 16.00
N GLU A 79 -12.86 -5.80 15.85
CA GLU A 79 -11.48 -5.28 15.95
C GLU A 79 -10.96 -5.38 17.38
N LEU A 80 -11.83 -5.13 18.37
CA LEU A 80 -11.50 -5.33 19.79
C LEU A 80 -11.23 -6.81 20.11
N ILE A 81 -12.04 -7.73 19.57
CA ILE A 81 -11.81 -9.17 19.71
C ILE A 81 -10.46 -9.56 19.10
N ASN A 82 -10.13 -9.05 17.92
CA ASN A 82 -8.82 -9.31 17.28
C ASN A 82 -7.65 -8.82 18.14
N LEU A 83 -7.77 -7.60 18.70
CA LEU A 83 -6.79 -7.04 19.63
C LEU A 83 -6.58 -7.95 20.85
N ILE A 84 -7.67 -8.40 21.48
CA ILE A 84 -7.61 -9.27 22.66
C ILE A 84 -6.95 -10.61 22.32
N ILE A 85 -7.32 -11.24 21.20
CA ILE A 85 -6.76 -12.53 20.77
C ILE A 85 -5.25 -12.42 20.53
N VAL A 86 -4.80 -11.40 19.78
CA VAL A 86 -3.37 -11.18 19.50
C VAL A 86 -2.60 -10.85 20.78
N PHE A 87 -3.19 -10.09 21.70
CA PHE A 87 -2.55 -9.80 22.98
C PHE A 87 -2.39 -11.06 23.83
N ILE A 88 -3.45 -11.87 23.97
CA ILE A 88 -3.40 -13.16 24.69
C ILE A 88 -2.35 -14.07 24.07
N PHE A 89 -2.32 -14.21 22.74
CA PHE A 89 -1.32 -15.03 22.06
C PHE A 89 0.11 -14.59 22.38
N ASN A 90 0.42 -13.30 22.22
CA ASN A 90 1.75 -12.76 22.53
C ASN A 90 2.11 -12.90 24.02
N SER A 91 1.16 -12.66 24.93
CA SER A 91 1.36 -12.83 26.37
C SER A 91 1.62 -14.28 26.76
N LEU A 92 0.90 -15.24 26.15
CA LEU A 92 1.13 -16.67 26.39
C LEU A 92 2.51 -17.09 25.89
N ILE A 93 2.92 -16.67 24.69
CA ILE A 93 4.27 -16.94 24.18
C ILE A 93 5.33 -16.36 25.13
N PHE A 94 5.17 -15.10 25.53
CA PHE A 94 6.12 -14.48 26.45
C PHE A 94 6.17 -15.22 27.80
N TYR A 95 5.03 -15.63 28.33
CA TYR A 95 4.94 -16.37 29.59
C TYR A 95 5.58 -17.77 29.51
N PHE A 96 5.35 -18.52 28.44
CA PHE A 96 5.88 -19.88 28.31
C PHE A 96 7.38 -19.91 27.98
N PHE A 97 7.88 -18.95 27.22
CA PHE A 97 9.25 -18.96 26.71
C PHE A 97 10.18 -17.96 27.43
N PHE A 98 9.64 -17.01 28.21
CA PHE A 98 10.39 -15.96 28.95
C PHE A 98 11.47 -15.24 28.12
N ASP A 99 11.30 -15.20 26.80
CA ASP A 99 12.33 -14.73 25.88
C ASP A 99 11.85 -13.52 25.07
N ILE A 100 12.46 -12.37 25.37
CA ILE A 100 12.27 -11.14 24.60
C ILE A 100 12.66 -11.33 23.13
N LYS A 101 13.57 -12.27 22.82
CA LYS A 101 13.97 -12.57 21.45
C LYS A 101 12.80 -13.11 20.63
N THR A 102 11.88 -13.86 21.23
CA THR A 102 10.69 -14.36 20.51
C THR A 102 9.74 -13.23 20.15
N LEU A 103 9.53 -12.26 21.06
CA LEU A 103 8.74 -11.06 20.76
C LEU A 103 9.41 -10.21 19.67
N LEU A 104 10.72 -9.99 19.77
CA LEU A 104 11.49 -9.29 18.73
C LEU A 104 11.44 -10.04 17.40
N TYR A 105 11.48 -11.37 17.40
CA TYR A 105 11.34 -12.18 16.20
C TYR A 105 10.00 -11.93 15.51
N PHE A 106 8.88 -11.90 16.24
CA PHE A 106 7.58 -11.62 15.63
C PHE A 106 7.46 -10.18 15.11
N ILE A 107 7.99 -9.19 15.82
CA ILE A 107 8.00 -7.79 15.38
C ILE A 107 8.84 -7.66 14.11
N LEU A 108 10.08 -8.17 14.12
CA LEU A 108 10.97 -8.13 12.97
C LEU A 108 10.40 -8.93 11.80
N SER A 109 9.83 -10.11 12.05
CA SER A 109 9.16 -10.91 11.00
C SER A 109 7.97 -10.18 10.40
N THR A 110 7.23 -9.41 11.20
CA THR A 110 6.14 -8.56 10.69
C THR A 110 6.72 -7.45 9.81
N ILE A 111 7.75 -6.74 10.27
CA ILE A 111 8.42 -5.70 9.48
C ILE A 111 8.95 -6.29 8.17
N PHE A 112 9.77 -7.33 8.20
CA PHE A 112 10.33 -7.95 6.99
C PHE A 112 9.28 -8.59 6.08
N GLY A 113 8.16 -9.07 6.63
CA GLY A 113 7.06 -9.64 5.86
C GLY A 113 6.24 -8.59 5.10
N PHE A 114 6.18 -7.36 5.59
CA PHE A 114 5.42 -6.26 4.98
C PHE A 114 6.30 -5.18 4.31
N SER A 115 7.63 -5.30 4.39
CA SER A 115 8.59 -4.25 4.00
C SER A 115 9.61 -4.75 2.97
N LEU A 116 10.83 -4.20 2.95
CA LEU A 116 11.88 -4.48 1.96
C LEU A 116 12.22 -5.98 1.82
N HIS A 117 11.62 -6.62 0.83
CA HIS A 117 12.00 -7.94 0.30
C HIS A 117 11.77 -7.96 -1.23
N SER A 118 12.27 -8.97 -1.94
CA SER A 118 12.23 -8.98 -3.42
C SER A 118 10.82 -8.94 -4.02
N ILE A 119 9.84 -9.52 -3.34
CA ILE A 119 8.42 -9.54 -3.77
C ILE A 119 7.73 -8.21 -3.46
N TYR A 120 8.22 -7.43 -2.50
CA TYR A 120 7.64 -6.13 -2.13
C TYR A 120 7.67 -5.10 -3.26
N GLY A 121 8.54 -5.29 -4.26
CA GLY A 121 8.48 -4.48 -5.48
C GLY A 121 7.17 -4.64 -6.27
N HIS A 122 6.40 -5.72 -6.06
CA HIS A 122 5.02 -5.84 -6.56
C HIS A 122 4.14 -4.72 -6.00
N PHE A 123 4.17 -4.51 -4.69
CA PHE A 123 3.43 -3.45 -4.04
C PHE A 123 3.83 -2.08 -4.61
N ILE A 124 5.12 -1.78 -4.73
CA ILE A 124 5.54 -0.51 -5.32
C ILE A 124 5.09 -0.37 -6.80
N ALA A 125 5.07 -1.47 -7.56
CA ALA A 125 4.63 -1.48 -8.96
C ALA A 125 3.14 -1.21 -9.16
N GLU A 126 2.29 -1.68 -8.23
CA GLU A 126 0.83 -1.49 -8.29
C GLU A 126 0.42 -0.07 -7.93
N TYR A 127 1.18 0.54 -7.03
CA TYR A 127 0.74 1.74 -6.32
C TYR A 127 1.46 3.01 -6.75
N TYR A 128 2.62 2.90 -7.41
CA TYR A 128 3.40 4.04 -7.87
C TYR A 128 3.56 4.07 -9.38
N VAL A 129 3.49 5.27 -9.95
CA VAL A 129 3.60 5.51 -11.39
C VAL A 129 5.04 5.86 -11.75
N PHE A 130 5.67 4.96 -12.51
CA PHE A 130 7.03 5.17 -13.04
C PHE A 130 7.02 5.69 -14.47
N LYS A 131 5.90 5.51 -15.19
CA LYS A 131 5.71 5.96 -16.56
C LYS A 131 4.36 6.65 -16.69
N GLN A 132 4.39 7.95 -17.02
CA GLN A 132 3.20 8.76 -17.23
C GLN A 132 2.23 8.10 -18.24
N GLY A 133 0.93 8.20 -17.95
CA GLY A 133 -0.14 7.67 -18.82
C GLY A 133 -0.50 6.21 -18.58
N TYR A 134 0.14 5.53 -17.63
CA TYR A 134 -0.20 4.17 -17.22
C TYR A 134 -0.36 4.11 -15.71
N GLU A 135 -1.44 3.49 -15.24
CA GLU A 135 -1.72 3.32 -13.81
C GLU A 135 -1.32 1.94 -13.29
N THR A 136 -1.40 0.93 -14.15
CA THR A 136 -1.10 -0.46 -13.83
C THR A 136 -0.10 -1.03 -14.81
N TYR A 137 0.73 -1.94 -14.32
CA TYR A 137 1.79 -2.59 -15.10
C TYR A 137 1.77 -4.09 -14.84
N SER A 138 1.76 -4.89 -15.90
CA SER A 138 1.93 -6.33 -15.76
C SER A 138 3.36 -6.67 -15.35
N TYR A 139 3.53 -7.79 -14.63
CA TYR A 139 4.85 -8.33 -14.30
C TYR A 139 5.09 -9.67 -15.02
N TYR A 140 6.21 -9.77 -15.72
CA TYR A 140 6.61 -10.98 -16.47
C TYR A 140 8.01 -11.49 -16.07
N GLY A 141 8.46 -11.14 -14.87
CA GLY A 141 9.75 -11.58 -14.35
C GLY A 141 9.72 -12.96 -13.69
N PRO A 142 10.88 -13.46 -13.23
CA PRO A 142 11.01 -14.80 -12.66
C PRO A 142 10.23 -14.97 -11.36
N LEU A 143 10.03 -13.89 -10.58
CA LEU A 143 9.25 -13.97 -9.35
C LEU A 143 7.76 -14.23 -9.61
N ASN A 144 7.30 -14.10 -10.86
CA ASN A 144 5.91 -14.34 -11.18
C ASN A 144 5.55 -15.83 -11.01
N ALA A 145 6.51 -16.73 -11.27
CA ALA A 145 6.33 -18.16 -11.08
C ALA A 145 6.09 -18.54 -9.62
N ILE A 146 6.77 -17.87 -8.67
CA ILE A 146 6.61 -18.13 -7.23
C ILE A 146 5.37 -17.43 -6.65
N THR A 147 4.87 -16.38 -7.30
CA THR A 147 3.62 -15.70 -6.94
C THR A 147 2.42 -16.19 -7.76
N TYR A 148 2.52 -17.37 -8.37
CA TYR A 148 1.44 -18.03 -9.10
C TYR A 148 0.93 -17.33 -10.36
N ASN A 149 1.76 -16.51 -11.00
CA ASN A 149 1.39 -15.59 -12.07
C ASN A 149 0.28 -14.64 -11.60
N VAL A 150 0.64 -13.51 -11.01
CA VAL A 150 -0.36 -12.50 -10.61
C VAL A 150 -0.66 -11.62 -11.81
N ASP A 151 -1.94 -11.38 -12.05
CA ASP A 151 -2.44 -10.40 -13.01
C ASP A 151 -3.75 -9.81 -12.47
N HIS A 152 -3.98 -8.55 -12.78
CA HIS A 152 -5.08 -7.77 -12.21
C HIS A 152 -6.28 -7.66 -13.15
N ASP A 153 -6.12 -8.04 -14.42
CA ASP A 153 -7.14 -7.82 -15.44
C ASP A 153 -8.32 -8.81 -15.32
N PHE A 154 -8.05 -10.06 -14.97
CA PHE A 154 -9.05 -11.13 -14.97
C PHE A 154 -9.13 -11.88 -13.64
N SER A 155 -9.91 -11.35 -12.70
CA SER A 155 -10.05 -11.92 -11.34
C SER A 155 -10.61 -13.35 -11.30
N TYR A 156 -11.27 -13.82 -12.37
CA TYR A 156 -11.85 -15.17 -12.47
C TYR A 156 -10.96 -16.17 -13.20
N ILE A 157 -9.79 -15.75 -13.70
CA ILE A 157 -8.87 -16.64 -14.41
C ILE A 157 -7.74 -17.03 -13.45
N SER A 158 -7.56 -18.33 -13.24
CA SER A 158 -6.41 -18.84 -12.47
C SER A 158 -5.10 -18.36 -13.07
N GLY A 159 -4.16 -17.98 -12.21
CA GLY A 159 -2.82 -17.54 -12.61
C GLY A 159 -2.09 -18.50 -13.55
N ARG A 160 -2.31 -19.82 -13.41
CA ARG A 160 -1.78 -20.85 -14.33
C ARG A 160 -2.21 -20.63 -15.80
N ASN A 161 -3.39 -20.05 -16.02
CA ASN A 161 -3.95 -19.83 -17.35
C ASN A 161 -3.66 -18.43 -17.91
N LEU A 162 -3.15 -17.49 -17.12
CA LEU A 162 -2.84 -16.13 -17.60
C LEU A 162 -1.84 -16.10 -18.77
N PRO A 163 -0.79 -16.94 -18.82
CA PRO A 163 0.07 -17.00 -20.00
C PRO A 163 -0.68 -17.41 -21.28
N LYS A 164 -1.80 -18.13 -21.16
CA LYS A 164 -2.67 -18.45 -22.30
C LYS A 164 -3.52 -17.24 -22.70
N VAL A 165 -4.03 -16.49 -21.73
CA VAL A 165 -4.79 -15.25 -21.98
C VAL A 165 -3.96 -14.27 -22.78
N ARG A 166 -2.73 -13.99 -22.34
CA ARG A 166 -1.80 -13.12 -23.07
C ARG A 166 -1.52 -13.59 -24.50
N LYS A 167 -1.46 -14.91 -24.74
CA LYS A 167 -1.27 -15.47 -26.08
C LYS A 167 -2.48 -15.27 -26.98
N ILE A 168 -3.69 -15.39 -26.43
CA ILE A 168 -4.95 -15.25 -27.19
C ILE A 168 -5.22 -13.78 -27.53
N ALA A 169 -4.93 -12.86 -26.60
CA ALA A 169 -5.23 -11.43 -26.70
C ALA A 169 -3.96 -10.58 -26.85
N SER A 170 -2.96 -11.09 -27.59
CA SER A 170 -1.60 -10.54 -27.61
C SER A 170 -1.51 -9.07 -28.07
N GLU A 171 -2.44 -8.66 -28.94
CA GLU A 171 -2.62 -7.31 -29.46
C GLU A 171 -2.93 -6.28 -28.39
N TYR A 172 -3.55 -6.68 -27.28
CA TYR A 172 -3.85 -5.81 -26.14
C TYR A 172 -2.68 -5.71 -25.16
N TYR A 173 -1.84 -6.75 -25.07
CA TYR A 173 -0.79 -6.84 -24.06
C TYR A 173 0.61 -6.45 -24.53
N ASN A 174 0.98 -6.74 -25.78
CA ASN A 174 2.37 -6.65 -26.22
C ASN A 174 2.93 -5.22 -26.29
N ASN A 175 2.05 -4.22 -26.40
CA ASN A 175 2.43 -2.80 -26.49
C ASN A 175 2.33 -2.08 -25.13
N LEU A 176 1.84 -2.75 -24.08
CA LEU A 176 1.74 -2.17 -22.74
C LEU A 176 3.08 -2.22 -22.01
N PRO A 177 3.41 -1.21 -21.18
CA PRO A 177 4.57 -1.26 -20.34
C PRO A 177 4.42 -2.40 -19.32
N CYS A 178 5.52 -3.12 -19.10
CA CYS A 178 5.56 -4.21 -18.14
C CYS A 178 6.91 -4.22 -17.41
N TYR A 179 6.91 -4.86 -16.25
CA TYR A 179 8.10 -5.04 -15.43
C TYR A 179 8.64 -6.47 -15.56
N THR A 180 9.96 -6.60 -15.48
CA THR A 180 10.67 -7.88 -15.50
C THR A 180 11.42 -8.17 -14.20
N SER A 181 11.60 -7.18 -13.33
CA SER A 181 12.23 -7.35 -12.02
C SER A 181 11.63 -6.41 -10.98
N TRP A 182 11.01 -6.97 -9.94
CA TRP A 182 10.52 -6.20 -8.80
C TRP A 182 11.65 -5.61 -7.95
N ILE A 183 12.81 -6.27 -7.90
CA ILE A 183 14.01 -5.70 -7.25
C ILE A 183 14.44 -4.43 -7.98
N LYS A 184 14.38 -4.41 -9.32
CA LYS A 184 14.67 -3.21 -10.11
C LYS A 184 13.69 -2.07 -9.78
N ILE A 185 12.41 -2.39 -9.57
CA ILE A 185 11.40 -1.37 -9.20
C ILE A 185 11.74 -0.73 -7.85
N LEU A 186 12.12 -1.53 -6.84
CA LEU A 186 12.56 -0.99 -5.56
C LEU A 186 13.79 -0.10 -5.70
N TYR A 187 14.77 -0.53 -6.52
CA TYR A 187 15.95 0.27 -6.83
C TYR A 187 15.59 1.58 -7.54
N ASP A 188 14.75 1.51 -8.59
CA ASP A 188 14.30 2.66 -9.36
C ASP A 188 13.52 3.64 -8.47
N PHE A 189 12.67 3.14 -7.56
CA PHE A 189 11.94 3.98 -6.61
C PHE A 189 12.90 4.82 -5.76
N VAL A 190 13.96 4.19 -5.23
CA VAL A 190 14.95 4.87 -4.39
C VAL A 190 15.83 5.81 -5.21
N MET A 191 16.27 5.40 -6.39
CA MET A 191 17.33 6.09 -7.13
C MET A 191 16.84 7.10 -8.18
N ASN A 192 15.60 6.98 -8.66
CA ASN A 192 15.05 7.90 -9.66
C ASN A 192 14.56 9.17 -9.00
N ASP A 193 15.15 10.31 -9.30
CA ASP A 193 14.79 11.59 -8.69
C ASP A 193 13.41 12.11 -9.16
N ASN A 194 12.86 11.55 -10.24
CA ASN A 194 11.51 11.87 -10.75
C ASN A 194 10.39 11.06 -10.07
N VAL A 195 10.72 10.14 -9.17
CA VAL A 195 9.75 9.30 -8.45
C VAL A 195 9.90 9.54 -6.96
N ASP A 196 8.81 9.92 -6.32
CA ASP A 196 8.74 10.22 -4.89
C ASP A 196 7.50 9.54 -4.25
N PRO A 197 7.29 9.68 -2.93
CA PRO A 197 6.11 9.11 -2.27
C PRO A 197 4.75 9.64 -2.78
N TRP A 198 4.74 10.67 -3.64
CA TRP A 198 3.57 11.26 -4.29
C TRP A 198 3.38 10.79 -5.74
N ALA A 199 4.30 10.02 -6.30
CA ALA A 199 4.22 9.50 -7.68
C ALA A 199 3.10 8.47 -7.84
N ARG A 200 1.85 8.93 -7.73
CA ARG A 200 0.60 8.17 -7.75
C ARG A 200 -0.44 8.95 -8.53
N ILE A 201 -1.48 8.25 -8.99
CA ILE A 201 -2.62 8.90 -9.63
C ILE A 201 -3.63 9.27 -8.57
N THR A 202 -3.86 10.58 -8.44
CA THR A 202 -4.86 11.13 -7.54
C THR A 202 -6.09 11.59 -8.31
N ARG A 203 -7.24 11.49 -7.66
CA ARG A 203 -8.54 11.83 -8.22
C ARG A 203 -9.21 12.83 -7.28
N SER A 204 -9.63 13.96 -7.84
CA SER A 204 -10.57 14.86 -7.17
C SER A 204 -11.98 14.42 -7.55
N THR A 205 -12.62 13.61 -6.72
CA THR A 205 -14.04 13.32 -6.91
C THR A 205 -14.89 14.42 -6.28
N LYS A 206 -15.73 15.07 -7.08
CA LYS A 206 -17.03 15.54 -6.58
C LYS A 206 -17.83 14.29 -6.22
N ILE A 207 -17.75 13.85 -4.97
CA ILE A 207 -18.54 12.72 -4.50
C ILE A 207 -20.02 13.12 -4.58
N GLY A 208 -20.77 12.43 -5.44
CA GLY A 208 -22.22 12.46 -5.42
C GLY A 208 -22.73 12.05 -4.04
N HIS A 209 -23.50 12.94 -3.41
CA HIS A 209 -24.33 12.70 -2.24
C HIS A 209 -23.70 12.10 -0.96
N VAL A 210 -22.49 12.52 -0.60
CA VAL A 210 -22.08 12.52 0.82
C VAL A 210 -21.71 13.94 1.20
N ARG A 211 -22.60 14.62 1.94
CA ARG A 211 -22.32 15.92 2.55
C ARG A 211 -21.33 15.71 3.70
N VAL A 212 -20.04 15.82 3.40
CA VAL A 212 -18.99 15.96 4.41
C VAL A 212 -18.95 17.43 4.78
N SER A 213 -19.11 17.75 6.06
CA SER A 213 -19.26 19.14 6.55
C SER A 213 -18.05 20.04 6.27
N ASN A 214 -16.88 19.47 5.91
CA ASN A 214 -15.61 20.21 5.89
C ASN A 214 -14.87 20.16 4.52
N GLN A 215 -15.51 19.69 3.45
CA GLN A 215 -14.87 19.60 2.12
C GLN A 215 -14.40 20.98 1.60
N GLN A 216 -15.15 22.03 1.92
CA GLN A 216 -14.86 23.40 1.48
C GLN A 216 -13.59 23.97 2.11
N GLU A 217 -13.32 23.66 3.38
CA GLU A 217 -12.08 24.11 4.06
C GLU A 217 -10.85 23.40 3.48
N TYR A 218 -10.97 22.12 3.14
CA TYR A 218 -9.88 21.35 2.55
C TYR A 218 -9.55 21.81 1.12
N ASP A 219 -10.56 22.04 0.29
CA ASP A 219 -10.39 22.56 -1.07
C ASP A 219 -9.73 23.95 -1.06
N GLN A 220 -10.04 24.79 -0.07
CA GLN A 220 -9.38 26.07 0.14
C GLN A 220 -7.91 25.92 0.54
N GLN A 221 -7.58 24.96 1.42
CA GLN A 221 -6.19 24.70 1.79
C GLN A 221 -5.36 24.23 0.59
N LEU A 222 -5.90 23.30 -0.22
CA LEU A 222 -5.27 22.83 -1.46
C LEU A 222 -4.99 23.98 -2.44
N GLN A 223 -5.99 24.84 -2.68
CA GLN A 223 -5.80 26.00 -3.56
C GLN A 223 -4.76 26.98 -3.02
N ASN A 224 -4.72 27.22 -1.71
CA ASN A 224 -3.74 28.10 -1.10
C ASN A 224 -2.31 27.54 -1.21
N THR A 225 -2.13 26.23 -1.07
CA THR A 225 -0.82 25.59 -1.21
C THR A 225 -0.33 25.64 -2.66
N VAL A 226 -1.19 25.34 -3.65
CA VAL A 226 -0.84 25.43 -5.08
C VAL A 226 -0.50 26.88 -5.48
N ASN A 227 -1.21 27.85 -4.92
CA ASN A 227 -0.93 29.27 -5.18
C ASN A 227 0.36 29.76 -4.51
N GLN A 228 0.82 29.10 -3.44
CA GLN A 228 2.08 29.42 -2.78
C GLN A 228 3.29 28.81 -3.51
N SER A 229 3.16 27.59 -4.05
CA SER A 229 4.22 26.98 -4.87
C SER A 229 4.45 27.77 -6.16
N ASN A 230 3.38 28.24 -6.81
CA ASN A 230 3.47 28.99 -8.07
C ASN A 230 3.97 30.44 -7.91
N LYS A 231 4.17 30.91 -6.68
CA LYS A 231 4.75 32.24 -6.38
C LYS A 231 6.23 32.19 -6.05
N GLN A 232 6.82 31.00 -5.99
CA GLN A 232 8.24 30.78 -5.71
C GLN A 232 9.06 30.41 -6.97
N GLU A 233 8.40 30.35 -8.14
CA GLU A 233 9.01 30.40 -9.49
C GLU A 233 8.89 31.82 -10.06
#